data_AF-A0A9N7VPE2-F1
#
_entry.id   AF-A0A9N7VPE2-F1
#
_cell.length_a   1.000
_cell.length_b   1.000
_cell.length_c   1.000
_cell.angle_alpha   90.00
_cell.angle_beta   90.00
_cell.angle_gamma   90.00
#
_symmetry.space_group_name_H-M   'P 1'
#
loop_
_entity.id
_entity.type
_entity.pdbx_description
1 polymer ?
#
loop_
_entity_poly.entity_id
_entity_poly.type
_entity_poly.pdbx_seq_one_letter_code
_entity_poly.pdbx_strand_id
1 'polypeptide(L)'
;MESYCNIVLELSKDKHNASLLDRQLVQFQSSVTRVESELSTQIRYLTQVATGQPHEGSTYSARKDCQMALNRAEYAKVKLGELGRTCEVMLEQQQQQQQLQQQMQQQQLQQQQQQT
;
A
#
# COMPACT_ATOMS: atom_id res chain seq x y z
N MET A 1 -35.86 -18.57 12.59
CA MET A 1 -37.09 -17.77 12.83
C MET A 1 -38.34 -18.63 12.71
N GLU A 2 -38.64 -19.23 11.56
CA GLU A 2 -39.85 -20.08 11.39
C GLU A 2 -39.98 -21.21 12.40
N SER A 3 -38.87 -21.92 12.70
CA SER A 3 -38.87 -23.01 13.69
C SER A 3 -39.22 -22.54 15.11
N TYR A 4 -38.80 -21.32 15.51
CA TYR A 4 -39.17 -20.74 16.81
C TYR A 4 -40.65 -20.34 16.84
N CYS A 5 -41.16 -19.71 15.78
CA CYS A 5 -42.58 -19.37 15.66
C CYS A 5 -43.46 -20.62 15.76
N ASN A 6 -43.07 -21.72 15.13
CA ASN A 6 -43.83 -22.98 15.19
C ASN A 6 -43.84 -23.60 16.59
N ILE A 7 -42.74 -23.50 17.34
CA ILE A 7 -42.69 -23.95 18.75
C ILE A 7 -43.64 -23.12 19.61
N VAL A 8 -43.61 -21.78 19.47
CA VAL A 8 -44.50 -20.88 20.24
C VAL A 8 -45.97 -21.11 19.90
N LEU A 9 -46.30 -21.31 18.62
CA LEU A 9 -47.66 -21.62 18.18
C LEU A 9 -48.13 -22.99 18.69
N GLU A 10 -47.26 -24.00 18.72
CA GLU A 10 -47.57 -25.30 19.30
C GLU A 10 -47.83 -25.17 20.80
N LEU A 11 -46.98 -24.45 21.53
CA LEU A 11 -47.12 -24.11 22.96
C LEU A 11 -48.38 -23.32 23.30
N SER A 12 -49.02 -22.70 22.32
CA SER A 12 -50.26 -21.93 22.51
C SER A 12 -51.54 -22.77 22.42
N LYS A 13 -51.44 -24.08 22.11
CA LYS A 13 -52.59 -25.00 22.02
C LYS A 13 -53.00 -25.50 23.39
N ASP A 14 -54.29 -25.78 23.60
CA ASP A 14 -54.80 -26.38 24.86
C ASP A 14 -54.24 -27.79 25.12
N LYS A 15 -53.84 -28.51 24.06
CA LYS A 15 -53.19 -29.81 24.14
C LYS A 15 -52.00 -29.88 23.18
N HIS A 16 -50.79 -29.88 23.75
CA HIS A 16 -49.53 -29.87 23.03
C HIS A 16 -49.13 -31.26 22.53
N ASN A 17 -48.57 -31.33 21.32
CA ASN A 17 -47.91 -32.53 20.85
C ASN A 17 -46.42 -32.52 21.26
N ALA A 18 -46.11 -33.22 22.36
CA ALA A 18 -44.76 -33.29 22.91
C ALA A 18 -43.70 -33.80 21.90
N SER A 19 -44.05 -34.77 21.06
CA SER A 19 -43.11 -35.32 20.06
C SER A 19 -42.81 -34.32 18.93
N LEU A 20 -43.84 -33.58 18.49
CA LEU A 20 -43.65 -32.52 17.49
C LEU A 20 -42.80 -31.37 18.05
N LEU A 21 -43.08 -30.99 19.30
CA LEU A 21 -42.36 -29.93 20.01
C LEU A 21 -40.87 -30.27 20.15
N ASP A 22 -40.56 -31.49 20.58
CA ASP A 22 -39.18 -31.96 20.73
C ASP A 22 -38.43 -31.95 19.39
N ARG A 23 -39.06 -32.42 18.31
CA ARG A 23 -38.48 -32.36 16.97
C ARG A 23 -38.20 -30.93 16.51
N GLN A 24 -39.14 -30.01 16.74
CA GLN A 24 -38.96 -28.60 16.38
C GLN A 24 -37.89 -27.92 17.22
N LEU A 25 -37.77 -28.27 18.51
CA LEU A 25 -36.74 -27.77 19.41
C LEU A 25 -35.33 -28.21 18.94
N VAL A 26 -35.17 -29.48 18.59
CA VAL A 26 -33.91 -30.01 18.03
C VAL A 26 -33.53 -29.30 16.72
N GLN A 27 -34.51 -29.05 15.85
CA GLN A 27 -34.30 -28.31 14.60
C GLN A 27 -33.88 -26.85 14.87
N PHE A 28 -34.54 -26.18 15.81
CA PHE A 28 -34.18 -24.83 16.22
C PHE A 28 -32.76 -24.78 16.79
N GLN A 29 -32.44 -25.67 17.72
CA GLN A 29 -31.12 -25.77 18.34
C GLN A 29 -30.02 -25.97 17.29
N SER A 30 -30.25 -26.90 16.35
CA SER A 30 -29.32 -27.17 15.25
C SER A 30 -29.12 -25.94 14.35
N SER A 31 -30.18 -25.17 14.08
CA SER A 31 -30.08 -23.93 13.32
C SER A 31 -29.28 -22.86 14.06
N VAL A 32 -29.45 -22.72 15.38
CA VAL A 32 -28.69 -21.76 16.20
C VAL A 32 -27.21 -22.13 16.20
N THR A 33 -26.89 -23.39 16.50
CA THR A 33 -25.50 -23.88 16.49
C THR A 33 -24.83 -23.70 15.12
N ARG A 34 -25.57 -23.89 14.02
CA ARG A 34 -25.04 -23.63 12.67
C ARG A 34 -24.70 -22.15 12.47
N VAL A 35 -25.61 -21.24 12.82
CA VAL A 35 -25.39 -19.79 12.71
C VAL A 35 -24.20 -19.35 13.57
N GLU A 36 -24.10 -19.84 14.80
CA GLU A 36 -22.98 -19.55 15.70
C GLU A 36 -21.64 -20.01 15.12
N SER A 37 -21.59 -21.21 14.54
CA SER A 37 -20.40 -21.77 13.90
C SER A 37 -19.97 -20.98 12.65
N GLU A 38 -20.93 -20.64 11.78
CA GLU A 38 -20.70 -19.82 10.58
C GLU A 38 -20.20 -18.43 10.96
N LEU A 39 -20.88 -17.75 11.91
CA LEU A 39 -20.48 -16.43 12.39
C LEU A 39 -19.09 -16.46 13.02
N SER A 40 -18.79 -17.44 13.86
CA SER A 40 -17.46 -17.60 14.46
C SER A 40 -16.37 -17.81 13.41
N THR A 41 -16.68 -18.54 12.33
CA THR A 41 -15.76 -18.73 11.21
C THR A 41 -15.52 -17.44 10.45
N GLN A 42 -16.57 -16.65 10.20
CA GLN A 42 -16.44 -15.34 9.57
C GLN A 42 -15.64 -14.36 10.44
N ILE A 43 -15.88 -14.33 11.76
CA ILE A 43 -15.10 -13.50 12.70
C ILE A 43 -13.63 -13.89 12.68
N ARG A 44 -13.31 -15.19 12.71
CA ARG A 44 -11.92 -15.67 12.60
C ARG A 44 -11.29 -15.25 11.27
N TYR A 45 -12.01 -15.44 10.16
CA TYR A 45 -11.53 -15.04 8.84
C TYR A 45 -11.27 -13.54 8.75
N LEU A 46 -12.24 -12.71 9.16
CA LEU A 46 -12.09 -11.25 9.21
C LEU A 46 -10.92 -10.84 10.10
N THR A 47 -10.74 -11.48 11.25
CA THR A 47 -9.58 -11.22 12.14
C THR A 47 -8.26 -11.55 11.44
N GLN A 48 -8.19 -12.67 10.70
CA GLN A 48 -7.00 -13.06 9.95
C GLN A 48 -6.67 -12.07 8.82
N VAL A 49 -7.67 -11.60 8.08
CA VAL A 49 -7.43 -10.66 6.95
C VAL A 49 -7.31 -9.20 7.39
N ALA A 50 -7.94 -8.79 8.49
CA ALA A 50 -7.92 -7.41 8.97
C ALA A 50 -6.69 -7.05 9.80
N THR A 51 -5.98 -8.05 10.36
CA THR A 51 -4.76 -7.83 11.17
C THR A 51 -3.49 -7.64 10.35
N GLY A 52 -3.60 -7.50 9.02
CA GLY A 52 -2.47 -7.17 8.15
C GLY A 52 -1.41 -8.28 8.06
N GLN A 53 -1.73 -9.49 8.49
CA GLN A 53 -0.88 -10.65 8.22
C GLN A 53 -0.79 -10.79 6.69
N PRO A 54 0.42 -10.82 6.11
CA PRO A 54 0.57 -11.10 4.69
C PRO A 54 -0.06 -12.47 4.46
N HIS A 55 -1.23 -12.49 3.83
CA HIS A 55 -1.80 -13.65 3.15
C HIS A 55 -0.69 -14.62 2.74
N GLU A 56 -0.59 -15.77 3.44
CA GLU A 56 0.39 -16.82 3.11
C GLU A 56 0.23 -17.15 1.61
N GLY A 57 1.31 -17.04 0.84
CA GLY A 57 1.30 -17.23 -0.61
C GLY A 57 1.08 -15.95 -1.45
N SER A 58 1.03 -14.76 -0.85
CA SER A 58 0.84 -13.53 -1.60
C SER A 58 2.13 -12.92 -2.16
N THR A 59 2.17 -12.74 -3.47
CA THR A 59 3.22 -11.96 -4.14
C THR A 59 3.00 -10.45 -4.01
N TYR A 60 1.93 -9.99 -3.35
CA TYR A 60 1.60 -8.57 -3.27
C TYR A 60 2.66 -7.77 -2.54
N SER A 61 3.13 -8.22 -1.37
CA SER A 61 4.20 -7.52 -0.62
C SER A 61 5.45 -7.39 -1.47
N ALA A 62 5.95 -8.50 -2.03
CA ALA A 62 7.13 -8.50 -2.90
C ALA A 62 6.97 -7.59 -4.13
N ARG A 63 5.79 -7.59 -4.77
CA ARG A 63 5.48 -6.68 -5.89
C ARG A 63 5.46 -5.21 -5.45
N LYS A 64 4.88 -4.91 -4.29
CA LYS A 64 4.81 -3.55 -3.75
C LYS A 64 6.19 -3.03 -3.37
N ASP A 65 7.02 -3.88 -2.75
CA ASP A 65 8.40 -3.56 -2.40
C ASP A 65 9.24 -3.30 -3.65
N CYS A 66 9.12 -4.16 -4.66
CA CYS A 66 9.76 -3.96 -5.97
C CYS A 66 9.31 -2.65 -6.62
N GLN A 67 8.00 -2.35 -6.63
CA GLN A 67 7.48 -1.09 -7.18
C GLN A 67 8.04 0.14 -6.43
N MET A 68 8.13 0.08 -5.10
CA MET A 68 8.72 1.17 -4.32
C MET A 68 10.23 1.31 -4.59
N ALA A 69 10.96 0.21 -4.72
CA ALA A 69 12.38 0.23 -5.09
C ALA A 69 12.58 0.85 -6.48
N LEU A 70 11.74 0.50 -7.45
CA LEU A 70 11.76 1.08 -8.79
C LEU A 70 11.50 2.59 -8.75
N ASN A 71 10.48 3.04 -8.03
CA ASN A 71 10.17 4.48 -7.89
C ASN A 71 11.34 5.25 -7.25
N ARG A 72 12.00 4.66 -6.24
CA ARG A 72 13.20 5.25 -5.62
C ARG A 72 14.36 5.34 -6.60
N ALA A 73 14.58 4.30 -7.41
CA ALA A 73 15.63 4.27 -8.42
C ALA A 73 15.41 5.33 -9.52
N GLU A 74 14.18 5.43 -10.05
CA GLU A 74 13.83 6.47 -11.03
C GLU A 74 14.00 7.88 -10.46
N TYR A 75 13.59 8.10 -9.20
CA TYR A 75 13.81 9.38 -8.53
C TYR A 75 15.31 9.71 -8.39
N ALA A 76 16.13 8.74 -7.96
CA ALA A 76 17.57 8.92 -7.86
C ALA A 76 18.20 9.25 -9.22
N LYS A 77 17.77 8.57 -10.29
CA LYS A 77 18.20 8.85 -11.67
C LYS A 77 17.88 10.28 -12.10
N VAL A 78 16.67 10.77 -11.83
CA VAL A 78 16.29 12.16 -12.13
C VAL A 78 17.20 13.14 -11.37
N LYS A 79 17.41 12.93 -10.06
CA LYS A 79 18.26 13.79 -9.25
C LYS A 79 19.73 13.77 -9.67
N LEU A 80 20.26 12.61 -10.05
CA LEU A 80 21.60 12.50 -10.62
C LEU A 80 21.72 13.23 -11.97
N GLY A 81 20.68 13.15 -12.82
CA GLY A 81 20.65 13.90 -14.08
C GLY A 81 20.60 15.41 -13.88
N GLU A 82 19.83 15.90 -12.91
CA GLU A 82 19.82 17.33 -12.52
C GLU A 82 21.21 17.77 -12.01
N LEU A 83 21.83 16.97 -11.15
CA LEU A 83 23.16 17.25 -10.62
C LEU A 83 24.22 17.25 -11.73
N GLY A 84 24.18 16.27 -12.64
CA GLY A 84 25.10 16.18 -13.78
C GLY A 84 25.07 17.43 -14.66
N ARG A 85 23.88 17.89 -15.04
CA ARG A 85 23.72 19.15 -15.80
C ARG A 85 24.25 20.36 -15.04
N THR A 86 24.06 20.40 -13.72
CA THR A 86 24.59 21.49 -12.89
C THR A 86 26.13 21.49 -12.92
N CYS A 87 26.75 20.32 -12.79
CA CYS A 87 28.21 20.18 -12.88
C CYS A 87 28.74 20.61 -14.25
N GLU A 88 28.08 20.24 -15.35
CA GLU A 88 28.46 20.66 -16.72
C GLU A 88 28.45 22.18 -16.86
N VAL A 89 27.37 22.84 -16.43
CA VAL A 89 27.24 24.30 -16.49
C VAL A 89 28.33 25.00 -15.66
N MET A 90 28.63 24.49 -14.46
CA MET A 90 29.70 25.06 -13.63
C MET A 90 31.07 24.91 -14.29
N LEU A 91 31.32 23.78 -14.95
CA LEU A 91 32.57 23.53 -15.66
C LEU A 91 32.74 24.49 -16.85
N GLU A 92 31.68 24.67 -17.65
CA GLU A 92 31.66 25.60 -18.78
C GLU A 92 31.88 27.05 -18.33
N GLN A 93 31.21 27.47 -17.26
CA GLN A 93 31.40 28.81 -16.68
C GLN A 93 32.83 29.03 -16.20
N GLN A 94 33.45 28.02 -15.58
CA GLN A 94 34.83 28.09 -15.13
C GLN A 94 35.81 28.24 -16.30
N GLN A 95 35.60 27.48 -17.38
CA GLN A 95 36.43 27.60 -18.60
C GLN A 95 36.27 28.97 -19.27
N GLN A 96 35.04 29.49 -19.34
CA GLN A 96 34.77 30.79 -19.94
C GLN A 96 35.39 31.94 -19.13
N GLN A 97 35.38 31.87 -17.79
CA GLN A 97 36.09 32.82 -16.93
C GLN A 97 37.61 32.79 -17.15
N GLN A 98 38.22 31.61 -17.29
CA GLN A 98 39.65 31.49 -17.55
C GLN A 98 40.04 32.09 -18.91
N GLN A 99 39.23 31.89 -19.96
CA GLN A 99 39.48 32.50 -21.26
C GLN A 99 39.40 34.03 -21.22
N LEU A 100 38.40 34.59 -20.54
CA LEU A 100 38.25 36.04 -20.39
C LEU A 100 39.43 36.66 -19.63
N GLN A 101 39.91 36.00 -18.57
CA GLN A 101 41.11 36.44 -17.85
C GLN A 101 42.36 36.45 -18.73
N GLN A 102 42.56 35.42 -19.55
CA GLN A 102 43.72 35.35 -20.46
C GLN A 102 43.66 36.44 -21.55
N GLN A 103 42.48 36.71 -22.12
CA GLN A 103 42.33 37.79 -23.11
C GLN A 103 42.64 39.17 -22.52
N MET A 104 42.13 39.47 -21.32
CA MET A 104 42.42 40.73 -20.62
C MET A 104 43.93 40.91 -20.37
N GLN A 105 44.62 39.83 -19.97
CA GLN A 105 46.04 39.87 -19.67
C GLN A 105 46.88 40.10 -20.94
N GLN A 106 46.51 39.49 -22.08
CA GLN A 106 47.16 39.75 -23.37
C GLN A 106 46.96 41.19 -23.84
N GLN A 107 45.76 41.76 -23.68
CA GLN A 107 45.49 43.14 -24.04
C GLN A 107 46.35 44.13 -23.23
N GLN A 108 46.52 43.90 -21.92
CA GLN A 108 47.38 44.74 -21.09
C GLN A 108 48.86 44.67 -21.53
N LEU A 109 49.36 43.48 -21.87
CA LEU A 109 50.73 43.30 -22.35
C LEU A 109 50.97 44.03 -23.69
N GLN A 110 50.00 44.01 -24.61
CA GLN A 110 50.10 44.74 -25.87
C GLN A 110 50.10 46.26 -25.66
N GLN A 111 49.29 46.77 -24.74
CA GLN A 111 49.25 48.21 -24.44
C GLN A 111 50.56 48.71 -23.81
N GLN A 112 51.21 47.92 -22.95
CA GLN A 112 52.52 48.28 -22.39
C GLN A 112 53.63 48.35 -23.46
N GLN A 113 53.61 47.44 -24.45
CA GLN A 113 54.61 47.46 -25.53
C GLN A 113 54.48 48.66 -26.47
N GLN A 114 53.30 49.26 -26.60
CA GLN A 114 53.10 50.45 -27.44
C GLN A 114 53.54 51.76 -26.78
N GLN A 115 53.85 51.76 -25.48
CA GLN A 115 54.27 52.95 -24.73
C GLN A 115 55.79 53.05 -24.52
N THR A 116 56.58 52.08 -25.02
CA THR A 116 58.06 52.09 -24.97
C THR A 116 58.63 52.35 -26.36
#